data_AF-A0A0P7BCV5-F1
#
_entry.id   AF-A0A0P7BCV5-F1
#
_cell.length_a   1.000
_cell.length_b   1.000
_cell.length_c   1.000
_cell.angle_alpha   90.00
_cell.angle_beta   90.00
_cell.angle_gamma   90.00
#
_symmetry.space_group_name_H-M   'P 1'
#
loop_
_entity.id
_entity.type
_entity.pdbx_description
1 polymer ?
#
loop_
_entity_poly.entity_id
_entity_poly.type
_entity_poly.pdbx_seq_one_letter_code
_entity_poly.pdbx_strand_id
1 'polypeptide(L)'
;MLFTLSLCLFLGLTKAWTPESRAIEKENKLAVRWLEGSRKFRGVNLGSQFIIERWMAEDEWKTMGCGSTNDEWACAKAIGQDAADTAFTKHWASWTTKSDISQIASLGLNTVRIPVGFWIRESLIEEGEYYPRGGLKYLDRVVGWCKEAGLYVIIDLHGAPGSQTTNEQFTGHSVATPGFYTAENYERAYKFLEWMTNRIHTNGNYTTVGMLQVLNEPVHTGPWKAEAADMIETFYPGAYQRIRDAESKLGIAKADLLHIQYMENTQGKAWGSGDPRTNLTNTNYTYYDAHRYYSFDKTVPNTKKGYINAACSDNVGANNLLVGEWSLSVNSSVRTSEEFEIHNRPDQIEWYSQYWAAQAQAFERAGGWVFWAWKCNWINGIDEWRWCYKSAVAAGVIPRDAGTANSTSPC
;
A
#
# COMPACT_ATOMS: atom_id res chain seq x y z
N MET A 1 48.25 8.42 -55.59
CA MET A 1 47.43 7.46 -54.83
C MET A 1 46.90 8.18 -53.60
N LEU A 2 45.59 8.38 -53.56
CA LEU A 2 44.85 8.89 -52.40
C LEU A 2 44.85 7.84 -51.28
N PHE A 3 44.95 8.28 -50.03
CA PHE A 3 44.24 7.64 -48.92
C PHE A 3 43.70 8.73 -47.99
N THR A 4 42.38 8.89 -48.04
CA THR A 4 41.53 9.67 -47.15
C THR A 4 41.40 8.97 -45.80
N LEU A 5 41.75 9.64 -44.70
CA LEU A 5 41.39 9.23 -43.35
C LEU A 5 40.12 9.99 -42.93
N SER A 6 38.99 9.28 -42.83
CA SER A 6 37.76 9.83 -42.26
C SER A 6 37.82 9.77 -40.73
N LEU A 7 37.80 10.94 -40.08
CA LEU A 7 37.60 11.08 -38.64
C LEU A 7 36.11 11.32 -38.37
N CYS A 8 35.38 10.28 -37.94
CA CYS A 8 33.99 10.44 -37.47
C CYS A 8 34.00 11.06 -36.06
N LEU A 9 33.58 12.33 -35.94
CA LEU A 9 33.19 12.92 -34.66
C LEU A 9 31.82 12.35 -34.24
N PHE A 10 31.80 11.59 -33.14
CA PHE A 10 30.57 11.32 -32.40
C PHE A 10 30.18 12.58 -31.62
N LEU A 11 29.16 13.30 -32.10
CA LEU A 11 28.44 14.30 -31.29
C LEU A 11 27.56 13.54 -30.28
N GLY A 12 28.12 13.27 -29.10
CA GLY A 12 27.32 12.89 -27.95
C GLY A 12 26.44 14.07 -27.52
N LEU A 13 25.15 14.01 -27.82
CA LEU A 13 24.16 14.92 -27.24
C LEU A 13 24.02 14.58 -25.75
N THR A 14 24.92 15.11 -24.92
CA THR A 14 24.66 15.25 -23.50
C THR A 14 23.51 16.24 -23.36
N LYS A 15 22.28 15.75 -23.13
CA LYS A 15 21.19 16.58 -22.61
C LYS A 15 21.60 17.07 -21.22
N ALA A 16 22.30 18.20 -21.18
CA ALA A 16 22.51 18.94 -19.96
C ALA A 16 21.13 19.36 -19.43
N TRP A 17 20.77 18.85 -18.25
CA TRP A 17 19.60 19.30 -17.50
C TRP A 17 19.76 20.79 -17.20
N THR A 18 18.89 21.63 -17.76
CA THR A 18 18.96 23.08 -17.59
C THR A 18 18.41 23.51 -16.22
N PRO A 19 18.81 24.67 -15.70
CA PRO A 19 18.25 25.24 -14.47
C PRO A 19 16.71 25.40 -14.47
N GLU A 20 16.09 25.43 -15.66
CA GLU A 20 14.62 25.45 -15.82
C GLU A 20 13.96 24.11 -15.43
N SER A 21 14.63 22.96 -15.58
CA SER A 21 14.09 21.69 -15.05
C SER A 21 14.07 21.67 -13.52
N ARG A 22 15.01 22.38 -12.88
CA ARG A 22 14.99 22.63 -11.42
C ARG A 22 13.96 23.69 -10.99
N ALA A 23 13.51 24.55 -11.92
CA ALA A 23 12.45 25.52 -11.64
C ALA A 23 11.07 24.85 -11.66
N ILE A 24 10.84 23.89 -12.55
CA ILE A 24 9.63 23.04 -12.56
C ILE A 24 9.56 22.16 -11.29
N GLU A 25 10.70 21.72 -10.74
CA GLU A 25 10.75 21.02 -9.44
C GLU A 25 10.47 21.92 -8.22
N LYS A 26 10.56 23.26 -8.36
CA LYS A 26 10.37 24.18 -7.22
C LYS A 26 8.94 24.70 -7.04
N GLU A 27 8.06 24.54 -8.04
CA GLU A 27 6.65 24.95 -7.91
C GLU A 27 5.66 23.78 -7.77
N ASN A 28 6.08 22.53 -7.99
CA ASN A 28 5.21 21.36 -7.88
C ASN A 28 5.21 20.71 -6.48
N LYS A 29 4.89 21.51 -5.45
CA LYS A 29 4.28 20.91 -4.25
C LYS A 29 2.89 20.47 -4.70
N LEU A 30 2.56 19.18 -4.60
CA LEU A 30 1.17 18.74 -4.76
C LEU A 30 0.31 19.56 -3.79
N ALA A 31 -0.34 20.60 -4.31
CA ALA A 31 -1.39 21.36 -3.64
C ALA A 31 -2.76 20.77 -3.96
N VAL A 32 -2.79 19.67 -4.73
CA VAL A 32 -3.96 19.13 -5.42
C VAL A 32 -4.12 17.63 -5.12
N ARG A 33 -5.38 17.18 -5.09
CA ARG A 33 -5.82 15.82 -4.71
C ARG A 33 -5.73 14.81 -5.87
N TRP A 34 -4.88 15.06 -6.87
CA TRP A 34 -4.72 14.19 -8.03
C TRP A 34 -3.24 14.16 -8.48
N LEU A 35 -2.81 13.01 -9.00
CA LEU A 35 -1.61 12.94 -9.83
C LEU A 35 -1.97 13.40 -11.25
N GLU A 36 -1.09 14.16 -11.90
CA GLU A 36 -1.26 14.51 -13.32
C GLU A 36 -1.41 13.24 -14.17
N GLY A 37 -2.36 13.21 -15.10
CA GLY A 37 -2.84 11.97 -15.76
C GLY A 37 -1.81 11.18 -16.58
N SER A 38 -0.60 11.71 -16.81
CA SER A 38 0.52 10.98 -17.42
C SER A 38 1.41 10.26 -16.40
N ARG A 39 1.30 10.60 -15.10
CA ARG A 39 2.14 10.04 -14.04
C ARG A 39 1.53 8.76 -13.49
N LYS A 40 2.35 7.71 -13.41
CA LYS A 40 2.00 6.45 -12.73
C LYS A 40 2.19 6.59 -11.23
N PHE A 41 1.38 5.87 -10.46
CA PHE A 41 1.61 5.69 -9.03
C PHE A 41 2.92 4.91 -8.85
N ARG A 42 3.83 5.48 -8.05
CA ARG A 42 5.09 4.84 -7.63
C ARG A 42 5.21 5.08 -6.14
N GLY A 43 4.81 4.10 -5.34
CA GLY A 43 4.65 4.30 -3.91
C GLY A 43 5.10 3.16 -3.04
N VAL A 44 4.95 3.38 -1.75
CA VAL A 44 5.18 2.40 -0.69
C VAL A 44 4.04 2.44 0.32
N ASN A 45 3.75 1.30 0.92
CA ASN A 45 2.82 1.20 2.04
C ASN A 45 3.54 1.53 3.35
N LEU A 46 2.90 2.29 4.23
CA LEU A 46 3.34 2.44 5.63
C LEU A 46 2.81 1.29 6.48
N GLY A 47 3.18 0.07 6.08
CA GLY A 47 2.86 -1.17 6.79
C GLY A 47 3.33 -1.12 8.24
N SER A 48 2.57 -1.78 9.11
CA SER A 48 2.78 -1.78 10.56
C SER A 48 2.73 -0.42 11.25
N GLN A 49 2.37 0.69 10.59
CA GLN A 49 2.26 1.99 11.28
C GLN A 49 1.03 2.08 12.17
N PHE A 50 -0.20 1.89 11.64
CA PHE A 50 -1.44 2.05 12.41
C PHE A 50 -2.25 0.75 12.57
N ILE A 51 -1.77 -0.33 11.96
CA ILE A 51 -2.16 -1.71 12.28
C ILE A 51 -0.88 -2.53 12.19
N ILE A 52 -0.41 -3.08 13.31
CA ILE A 52 0.84 -3.83 13.39
C ILE A 52 0.65 -5.24 12.86
N GLU A 53 1.45 -5.61 11.87
CA GLU A 53 1.65 -6.99 11.49
C GLU A 53 2.92 -7.52 12.15
N ARG A 54 2.74 -8.52 13.00
CA ARG A 54 3.82 -9.02 13.85
C ARG A 54 4.97 -9.61 13.03
N TRP A 55 4.68 -10.27 11.91
CA TRP A 55 5.73 -10.84 11.05
C TRP A 55 6.68 -9.78 10.45
N MET A 56 6.20 -8.52 10.29
CA MET A 56 6.97 -7.39 9.77
C MET A 56 7.65 -6.59 10.89
N ALA A 57 7.10 -6.58 12.11
CA ALA A 57 7.50 -5.73 13.21
C ALA A 57 7.81 -6.51 14.52
N GLU A 58 8.30 -7.75 14.42
CA GLU A 58 8.47 -8.66 15.56
C GLU A 58 9.31 -8.05 16.70
N ASP A 59 10.41 -7.37 16.38
CA ASP A 59 11.26 -6.74 17.39
C ASP A 59 10.54 -5.61 18.13
N GLU A 60 9.74 -4.82 17.40
CA GLU A 60 8.91 -3.78 18.01
C GLU A 60 7.87 -4.42 18.92
N TRP A 61 7.17 -5.45 18.43
CA TRP A 61 6.15 -6.20 19.15
C TRP A 61 6.65 -6.76 20.49
N LYS A 62 7.88 -7.30 20.50
CA LYS A 62 8.54 -7.76 21.73
C LYS A 62 8.77 -6.62 22.71
N THR A 63 9.24 -5.46 22.25
CA THR A 63 9.49 -4.30 23.12
C THR A 63 8.22 -3.65 23.66
N MET A 64 7.10 -3.80 22.96
CA MET A 64 5.78 -3.31 23.39
C MET A 64 5.21 -4.11 24.57
N GLY A 65 5.77 -5.28 24.90
CA GLY A 65 5.28 -6.14 25.97
C GLY A 65 4.09 -7.02 25.57
N CYS A 66 3.73 -7.06 24.28
CA CYS A 66 2.64 -7.88 23.76
C CYS A 66 2.92 -9.40 23.82
N GLY A 67 4.17 -9.81 24.03
CA GLY A 67 4.54 -11.21 24.18
C GLY A 67 4.21 -12.03 22.93
N SER A 68 3.53 -13.16 23.10
CA SER A 68 3.17 -14.07 22.00
C SER A 68 1.80 -13.81 21.39
N THR A 69 1.14 -12.69 21.74
CA THR A 69 -0.17 -12.37 21.14
C THR A 69 -0.04 -12.21 19.63
N ASN A 70 -1.13 -12.51 18.93
CA ASN A 70 -1.12 -12.57 17.47
C ASN A 70 -1.37 -11.21 16.81
N ASP A 71 -2.16 -10.36 17.46
CA ASP A 71 -2.69 -9.11 16.89
C ASP A 71 -2.87 -8.03 17.96
N GLU A 72 -3.24 -6.81 17.52
CA GLU A 72 -3.42 -5.64 18.38
C GLU A 72 -4.48 -5.87 19.45
N TRP A 73 -5.59 -6.51 19.10
CA TRP A 73 -6.66 -6.82 20.04
C TRP A 73 -6.19 -7.72 21.17
N ALA A 74 -5.56 -8.84 20.83
CA ALA A 74 -5.04 -9.79 21.79
C ALA A 74 -3.96 -9.15 22.65
N CYS A 75 -3.11 -8.28 22.08
CA CYS A 75 -2.15 -7.50 22.87
C CYS A 75 -2.87 -6.60 23.87
N ALA A 76 -3.76 -5.72 23.41
CA ALA A 76 -4.44 -4.74 24.26
C ALA A 76 -5.21 -5.40 25.40
N LYS A 77 -5.87 -6.52 25.11
CA LYS A 77 -6.55 -7.35 26.13
C LYS A 77 -5.58 -7.98 27.14
N ALA A 78 -4.43 -8.48 26.68
CA ALA A 78 -3.48 -9.21 27.51
C ALA A 78 -2.72 -8.28 28.48
N ILE A 79 -2.27 -7.12 28.01
CA ILE A 79 -1.45 -6.20 28.82
C ILE A 79 -2.28 -5.12 29.54
N GLY A 80 -3.57 -5.01 29.20
CA GLY A 80 -4.48 -4.01 29.75
C GLY A 80 -4.41 -2.69 28.99
N GLN A 81 -5.53 -1.95 29.00
CA GLN A 81 -5.73 -0.79 28.13
C GLN A 81 -4.67 0.31 28.31
N ASP A 82 -4.35 0.71 29.54
CA ASP A 82 -3.39 1.80 29.77
C ASP A 82 -1.96 1.45 29.34
N ALA A 83 -1.56 0.18 29.52
CA ALA A 83 -0.26 -0.32 29.06
C ALA A 83 -0.22 -0.40 27.54
N ALA A 84 -1.30 -0.86 26.91
CA ALA A 84 -1.46 -0.87 25.46
C ALA A 84 -1.36 0.54 24.88
N ASP A 85 -2.16 1.49 25.36
CA ASP A 85 -2.12 2.87 24.90
C ASP A 85 -0.72 3.48 25.01
N THR A 86 -0.01 3.18 26.10
CA THR A 86 1.38 3.62 26.31
C THR A 86 2.35 2.98 25.30
N ALA A 87 2.25 1.68 25.07
CA ALA A 87 3.11 0.95 24.14
C ALA A 87 2.88 1.41 22.69
N PHE A 88 1.63 1.45 22.25
CA PHE A 88 1.26 1.88 20.90
C PHE A 88 1.56 3.36 20.67
N THR A 89 1.42 4.23 21.69
CA THR A 89 1.86 5.63 21.61
C THR A 89 3.34 5.77 21.29
N LYS A 90 4.19 4.91 21.87
CA LYS A 90 5.64 4.91 21.57
C LYS A 90 5.89 4.45 20.15
N HIS A 91 5.29 3.33 19.74
CA HIS A 91 5.38 2.80 18.38
C HIS A 91 4.96 3.83 17.32
N TRP A 92 3.76 4.41 17.44
CA TRP A 92 3.29 5.43 16.49
C TRP A 92 4.19 6.66 16.44
N ALA A 93 4.88 6.97 17.53
CA ALA A 93 5.79 8.09 17.63
C ALA A 93 7.10 7.85 16.86
N SER A 94 7.60 6.60 16.81
CA SER A 94 8.95 6.23 16.36
C SER A 94 9.00 5.36 15.11
N TRP A 95 7.93 4.63 14.75
CA TRP A 95 7.91 3.76 13.57
C TRP A 95 8.10 4.61 12.32
N THR A 96 7.11 5.32 11.81
CA THR A 96 7.36 6.24 10.68
C THR A 96 7.85 7.58 11.20
N THR A 97 8.99 8.04 10.69
CA THR A 97 9.57 9.36 11.02
C THR A 97 9.45 10.35 9.87
N LYS A 98 9.63 11.65 10.14
CA LYS A 98 9.75 12.65 9.07
C LYS A 98 10.92 12.36 8.11
N SER A 99 12.00 11.76 8.63
CA SER A 99 13.13 11.34 7.80
C SER A 99 12.75 10.22 6.83
N ASP A 100 11.91 9.28 7.26
CA ASP A 100 11.39 8.24 6.37
C ASP A 100 10.58 8.85 5.22
N ILE A 101 9.65 9.76 5.53
CA ILE A 101 8.85 10.46 4.50
C ILE A 101 9.72 11.27 3.53
N SER A 102 10.73 11.98 4.06
CA SER A 102 11.69 12.73 3.23
C SER A 102 12.49 11.81 2.32
N GLN A 103 12.85 10.62 2.82
CA GLN A 103 13.59 9.63 2.05
C GLN A 103 12.72 9.02 0.95
N ILE A 104 11.45 8.69 1.23
CA ILE A 104 10.48 8.22 0.23
C ILE A 104 10.43 9.19 -0.96
N ALA A 105 10.22 10.49 -0.70
CA ALA A 105 10.19 11.49 -1.76
C ALA A 105 11.54 11.61 -2.50
N SER A 106 12.66 11.53 -1.78
CA SER A 106 14.00 11.60 -2.40
C SER A 106 14.32 10.44 -3.34
N LEU A 107 13.59 9.33 -3.24
CA LEU A 107 13.76 8.14 -4.08
C LEU A 107 12.91 8.19 -5.38
N GLY A 108 12.30 9.35 -5.66
CA GLY A 108 11.44 9.54 -6.82
C GLY A 108 10.04 8.92 -6.67
N LEU A 109 9.70 8.42 -5.47
CA LEU A 109 8.36 7.96 -5.15
C LEU A 109 7.41 9.16 -5.01
N ASN A 110 6.17 8.97 -5.44
CA ASN A 110 5.15 10.02 -5.47
C ASN A 110 3.90 9.68 -4.64
N THR A 111 3.82 8.46 -4.11
CA THR A 111 2.61 7.93 -3.46
C THR A 111 2.92 7.21 -2.17
N VAL A 112 2.08 7.40 -1.17
CA VAL A 112 2.09 6.64 0.08
C VAL A 112 0.68 6.11 0.36
N ARG A 113 0.58 4.80 0.62
CA ARG A 113 -0.66 4.18 1.12
C ARG A 113 -0.54 3.96 2.63
N ILE A 114 -1.56 4.36 3.37
CA ILE A 114 -1.58 4.35 4.84
C ILE A 114 -2.72 3.46 5.33
N PRO A 115 -2.41 2.19 5.68
CA PRO A 115 -3.34 1.30 6.37
C PRO A 115 -3.78 1.87 7.71
N VAL A 116 -5.07 1.91 7.98
CA VAL A 116 -5.64 2.28 9.29
C VAL A 116 -6.78 1.36 9.68
N GLY A 117 -6.86 1.02 10.97
CA GLY A 117 -8.00 0.30 11.53
C GLY A 117 -9.15 1.25 11.85
N PHE A 118 -10.39 0.77 11.79
CA PHE A 118 -11.56 1.60 12.12
C PHE A 118 -11.48 2.21 13.53
N TRP A 119 -10.79 1.53 14.46
CA TRP A 119 -10.57 1.93 15.85
C TRP A 119 -9.74 3.22 15.99
N ILE A 120 -9.05 3.67 14.93
CA ILE A 120 -8.42 5.00 14.91
C ILE A 120 -9.45 6.11 15.18
N ARG A 121 -10.73 5.85 14.89
CA ARG A 121 -11.88 6.61 15.38
C ARG A 121 -12.45 5.92 16.61
N GLU A 122 -11.92 6.28 17.77
CA GLU A 122 -12.25 5.66 19.07
C GLU A 122 -13.76 5.66 19.39
N SER A 123 -14.53 6.62 18.88
CA SER A 123 -15.99 6.68 19.08
C SER A 123 -16.77 5.57 18.38
N LEU A 124 -16.11 4.73 17.57
CA LEU A 124 -16.71 3.57 16.91
C LEU A 124 -16.40 2.26 17.64
N ILE A 125 -15.59 2.30 18.69
CA ILE A 125 -15.25 1.13 19.50
C ILE A 125 -16.42 0.87 20.46
N GLU A 126 -16.83 -0.39 20.55
CA GLU A 126 -17.93 -0.84 21.40
C GLU A 126 -17.45 -1.50 22.69
N GLU A 127 -18.35 -1.67 23.65
CA GLU A 127 -18.03 -2.35 24.91
C GLU A 127 -17.58 -3.79 24.64
N GLY A 128 -16.47 -4.19 25.26
CA GLY A 128 -15.87 -5.51 25.05
C GLY A 128 -14.90 -5.58 23.87
N GLU A 129 -14.69 -4.47 23.15
CA GLU A 129 -13.64 -4.35 22.15
C GLU A 129 -12.33 -3.80 22.73
N TYR A 130 -11.21 -4.40 22.32
CA TYR A 130 -9.88 -4.05 22.83
C TYR A 130 -9.03 -3.54 21.67
N TYR A 131 -8.82 -2.23 21.60
CA TYR A 131 -7.94 -1.62 20.62
C TYR A 131 -7.13 -0.49 21.27
N PRO A 132 -5.90 -0.24 20.82
CA PRO A 132 -5.09 0.86 21.33
C PRO A 132 -5.69 2.22 20.96
N ARG A 133 -5.65 3.17 21.90
CA ARG A 133 -6.23 4.52 21.77
C ARG A 133 -5.14 5.59 21.61
N GLY A 134 -5.50 6.70 20.98
CA GLY A 134 -4.65 7.89 20.83
C GLY A 134 -3.92 8.01 19.49
N GLY A 135 -4.20 7.12 18.53
CA GLY A 135 -3.48 7.05 17.25
C GLY A 135 -3.75 8.22 16.29
N LEU A 136 -4.92 8.88 16.39
CA LEU A 136 -5.35 9.88 15.41
C LEU A 136 -4.38 11.05 15.23
N LYS A 137 -3.78 11.54 16.32
CA LYS A 137 -2.79 12.64 16.26
C LYS A 137 -1.53 12.26 15.48
N TYR A 138 -1.18 10.97 15.48
CA TYR A 138 -0.04 10.45 14.74
C TYR A 138 -0.36 10.27 13.26
N LEU A 139 -1.60 9.87 12.93
CA LEU A 139 -2.08 9.90 11.55
C LEU A 139 -2.02 11.32 10.97
N ASP A 140 -2.54 12.32 11.69
CA ASP A 140 -2.48 13.73 11.26
C ASP A 140 -1.06 14.20 10.99
N ARG A 141 -0.12 13.76 11.84
CA ARG A 141 1.29 14.13 11.75
C ARG A 141 1.96 13.48 10.54
N VAL A 142 1.74 12.19 10.32
CA VAL A 142 2.30 11.46 9.17
C VAL A 142 1.72 12.00 7.86
N VAL A 143 0.41 12.21 7.77
CA VAL A 143 -0.23 12.81 6.59
C VAL A 143 0.29 14.24 6.35
N GLY A 144 0.48 15.03 7.41
CA GLY A 144 1.11 16.35 7.33
C GLY A 144 2.53 16.30 6.76
N TRP A 145 3.36 15.33 7.15
CA TRP A 145 4.68 15.12 6.54
C TRP A 145 4.59 14.72 5.07
N CYS A 146 3.65 13.85 4.70
CA CYS A 146 3.42 13.49 3.29
C CYS A 146 3.03 14.72 2.46
N LYS A 147 2.15 15.57 2.98
CA LYS A 147 1.80 16.85 2.36
C LYS A 147 3.03 17.75 2.19
N GLU A 148 3.83 17.93 3.24
CA GLU A 148 5.05 18.75 3.19
C GLU A 148 6.05 18.24 2.13
N ALA A 149 6.14 16.92 1.97
CA ALA A 149 6.99 16.25 0.98
C ALA A 149 6.37 16.19 -0.43
N GLY A 150 5.13 16.66 -0.63
CA GLY A 150 4.44 16.61 -1.92
C GLY A 150 4.09 15.19 -2.37
N LEU A 151 3.77 14.30 -1.43
CA LEU A 151 3.37 12.91 -1.70
C LEU A 151 1.85 12.80 -1.76
N TYR A 152 1.36 12.11 -2.80
CA TYR A 152 -0.03 11.69 -2.90
C TYR A 152 -0.32 10.63 -1.84
N VAL A 153 -1.44 10.76 -1.13
CA VAL A 153 -1.81 9.85 -0.05
C VAL A 153 -3.08 9.08 -0.39
N ILE A 154 -2.99 7.76 -0.19
CA ILE A 154 -4.13 6.84 -0.14
C ILE A 154 -4.35 6.49 1.33
N ILE A 155 -5.55 6.77 1.86
CA ILE A 155 -5.96 6.27 3.17
C ILE A 155 -6.74 4.99 2.95
N ASP A 156 -6.43 3.95 3.70
CA ASP A 156 -7.01 2.62 3.52
C ASP A 156 -7.66 2.09 4.80
N LEU A 157 -8.96 1.74 4.71
CA LEU A 157 -9.64 1.01 5.78
C LEU A 157 -9.14 -0.44 5.79
N HIS A 158 -8.07 -0.66 6.56
CA HIS A 158 -7.31 -1.89 6.52
C HIS A 158 -7.82 -2.95 7.51
N GLY A 159 -8.42 -2.51 8.62
CA GLY A 159 -9.10 -3.35 9.59
C GLY A 159 -10.52 -2.84 9.84
N ALA A 160 -11.53 -3.65 9.48
CA ALA A 160 -12.94 -3.31 9.63
C ALA A 160 -13.56 -3.87 10.93
N PRO A 161 -14.68 -3.32 11.41
CA PRO A 161 -15.40 -3.86 12.57
C PRO A 161 -15.72 -5.35 12.40
N GLY A 162 -15.43 -6.15 13.42
CA GLY A 162 -15.64 -7.61 13.38
C GLY A 162 -14.69 -8.40 12.48
N SER A 163 -13.70 -7.76 11.84
CA SER A 163 -12.72 -8.36 10.92
C SER A 163 -13.31 -8.90 9.62
N GLN A 164 -12.76 -8.42 8.51
CA GLN A 164 -13.23 -8.71 7.16
C GLN A 164 -12.61 -9.97 6.55
N THR A 165 -11.67 -10.62 7.24
CA THR A 165 -11.07 -11.87 6.78
C THR A 165 -10.58 -12.71 7.95
N THR A 166 -10.31 -13.98 7.68
CA THR A 166 -9.99 -14.97 8.71
C THR A 166 -8.51 -15.11 8.95
N ASN A 167 -8.11 -15.22 10.21
CA ASN A 167 -6.75 -15.57 10.65
C ASN A 167 -5.64 -14.60 10.19
N GLU A 168 -5.98 -13.35 9.92
CA GLU A 168 -5.04 -12.33 9.46
C GLU A 168 -4.78 -11.28 10.53
N GLN A 169 -3.51 -10.95 10.74
CA GLN A 169 -3.08 -9.96 11.75
C GLN A 169 -3.40 -8.52 11.30
N PHE A 170 -3.40 -8.28 9.99
CA PHE A 170 -3.63 -6.96 9.42
C PHE A 170 -5.07 -6.45 9.62
N THR A 171 -5.99 -7.28 10.09
CA THR A 171 -7.34 -6.84 10.48
C THR A 171 -7.35 -6.17 11.86
N GLY A 172 -6.27 -6.29 12.64
CA GLY A 172 -6.15 -5.87 14.05
C GLY A 172 -6.80 -6.83 15.05
N HIS A 173 -7.67 -7.73 14.58
CA HIS A 173 -8.23 -8.82 15.37
C HIS A 173 -8.37 -10.07 14.51
N SER A 174 -7.40 -10.96 14.60
CA SER A 174 -7.40 -12.25 13.92
C SER A 174 -8.49 -13.15 14.49
N VAL A 175 -9.46 -13.49 13.65
CA VAL A 175 -10.62 -14.33 14.01
C VAL A 175 -10.73 -15.54 13.08
N ALA A 176 -11.27 -16.65 13.59
CA ALA A 176 -11.50 -17.84 12.77
C ALA A 176 -12.69 -17.69 11.81
N THR A 177 -13.67 -16.86 12.17
CA THR A 177 -14.87 -16.55 11.40
C THR A 177 -14.96 -15.03 11.26
N PRO A 178 -15.08 -14.48 10.04
CA PRO A 178 -15.14 -13.04 9.85
C PRO A 178 -16.50 -12.51 10.31
N GLY A 179 -16.49 -11.47 11.13
CA GLY A 179 -17.69 -10.86 11.71
C GLY A 179 -18.16 -9.60 10.96
N PHE A 180 -17.39 -9.10 9.99
CA PHE A 180 -17.67 -7.83 9.31
C PHE A 180 -18.99 -7.79 8.53
N TYR A 181 -19.45 -8.93 8.00
CA TYR A 181 -20.54 -9.03 7.03
C TYR A 181 -21.93 -9.00 7.69
N THR A 182 -22.21 -7.91 8.40
CA THR A 182 -23.48 -7.65 9.08
C THR A 182 -23.90 -6.19 8.91
N ALA A 183 -25.20 -5.91 8.98
CA ALA A 183 -25.71 -4.54 8.86
C ALA A 183 -25.11 -3.59 9.92
N GLU A 184 -24.87 -4.09 11.14
CA GLU A 184 -24.26 -3.33 12.24
C GLU A 184 -22.80 -2.96 11.95
N ASN A 185 -21.98 -3.93 11.53
CA ASN A 185 -20.57 -3.69 11.22
C ASN A 185 -20.40 -2.88 9.93
N TYR A 186 -21.28 -3.04 8.94
CA TYR A 186 -21.34 -2.14 7.79
C TYR A 186 -21.64 -0.70 8.19
N GLU A 187 -22.62 -0.46 9.06
CA GLU A 187 -22.92 0.90 9.52
C GLU A 187 -21.75 1.52 10.30
N ARG A 188 -21.03 0.74 11.12
CA ARG A 188 -19.80 1.20 11.79
C ARG A 188 -18.71 1.57 10.77
N ALA A 189 -18.51 0.76 9.73
CA ALA A 189 -17.58 1.08 8.64
C ALA A 189 -18.04 2.30 7.81
N TYR A 190 -19.32 2.46 7.52
CA TYR A 190 -19.85 3.65 6.85
C TYR A 190 -19.61 4.92 7.67
N LYS A 191 -19.84 4.87 8.98
CA LYS A 191 -19.50 5.98 9.88
C LYS A 191 -18.02 6.29 9.83
N PHE A 192 -17.14 5.28 9.79
CA PHE A 192 -15.71 5.49 9.61
C PHE A 192 -15.41 6.22 8.30
N LEU A 193 -15.93 5.74 7.17
CA LEU A 193 -15.69 6.31 5.84
C LEU A 193 -16.24 7.73 5.71
N GLU A 194 -17.43 8.02 6.24
CA GLU A 194 -18.00 9.38 6.29
C GLU A 194 -17.11 10.31 7.13
N TRP A 195 -16.66 9.85 8.30
CA TRP A 195 -15.79 10.65 9.16
C TRP A 195 -14.42 10.90 8.54
N MET A 196 -13.81 9.89 7.91
CA MET A 196 -12.53 10.04 7.24
C MET A 196 -12.67 10.99 6.04
N THR A 197 -13.74 10.88 5.27
CA THR A 197 -14.05 11.82 4.17
C THR A 197 -14.17 13.26 4.68
N ASN A 198 -14.93 13.48 5.75
CA ASN A 198 -15.03 14.80 6.39
C ASN A 198 -13.67 15.30 6.86
N ARG A 199 -12.87 14.44 7.52
CA ARG A 199 -11.52 14.79 7.97
C ARG A 199 -10.61 15.19 6.81
N ILE A 200 -10.63 14.40 5.74
CA ILE A 200 -9.81 14.64 4.54
C ILE A 200 -10.12 16.03 3.95
N HIS A 201 -11.39 16.42 3.93
CA HIS A 201 -11.82 17.70 3.37
C HIS A 201 -11.72 18.90 4.31
N THR A 202 -11.73 18.68 5.62
CA THR A 202 -11.76 19.77 6.63
C THR A 202 -10.44 19.95 7.39
N ASN A 203 -9.52 19.00 7.32
CA ASN A 203 -8.21 19.11 7.96
C ASN A 203 -7.14 19.55 6.95
N GLY A 204 -6.52 20.70 7.20
CA GLY A 204 -5.48 21.27 6.34
C GLY A 204 -4.26 20.37 6.10
N ASN A 205 -3.99 19.37 6.94
CA ASN A 205 -2.91 18.40 6.70
C ASN A 205 -3.21 17.43 5.55
N TYR A 206 -4.50 17.22 5.21
CA TYR A 206 -4.96 16.13 4.34
C TYR A 206 -5.14 16.57 2.87
N THR A 207 -4.60 17.71 2.47
CA THR A 207 -4.81 18.27 1.12
C THR A 207 -4.20 17.42 -0.01
N THR A 208 -3.24 16.54 0.30
CA THR A 208 -2.68 15.59 -0.68
C THR A 208 -3.30 14.20 -0.61
N VAL A 209 -4.32 14.01 0.24
CA VAL A 209 -5.12 12.79 0.24
C VAL A 209 -6.12 12.88 -0.90
N GLY A 210 -5.91 12.07 -1.94
CA GLY A 210 -6.77 12.03 -3.12
C GLY A 210 -7.58 10.75 -3.25
N MET A 211 -7.30 9.74 -2.42
CA MET A 211 -7.94 8.43 -2.50
C MET A 211 -8.26 7.87 -1.12
N LEU A 212 -9.46 7.30 -1.01
CA LEU A 212 -9.92 6.55 0.16
C LEU A 212 -10.30 5.13 -0.29
N GLN A 213 -9.58 4.14 0.22
CA GLN A 213 -9.89 2.73 -0.01
C GLN A 213 -10.93 2.27 1.00
N VAL A 214 -12.00 1.69 0.46
CA VAL A 214 -13.22 1.36 1.20
C VAL A 214 -13.00 0.18 2.15
N LEU A 215 -12.18 -0.79 1.74
CA LEU A 215 -11.86 -1.97 2.55
C LEU A 215 -10.66 -2.71 1.97
N ASN A 216 -9.69 -3.06 2.81
CA ASN A 216 -8.57 -3.92 2.45
C ASN A 216 -8.95 -5.40 2.52
N GLU A 217 -8.53 -6.18 1.53
CA GLU A 217 -8.49 -7.64 1.55
C GLU A 217 -9.67 -8.35 2.25
N PRO A 218 -10.94 -8.08 1.86
CA PRO A 218 -12.07 -8.83 2.37
C PRO A 218 -11.98 -10.32 1.99
N VAL A 219 -12.82 -11.14 2.62
CA VAL A 219 -12.89 -12.57 2.31
C VAL A 219 -12.99 -12.86 0.83
N HIS A 220 -12.34 -13.95 0.43
CA HIS A 220 -12.44 -14.46 -0.93
C HIS A 220 -13.77 -15.20 -1.12
N THR A 221 -14.20 -15.26 -2.38
CA THR A 221 -15.41 -15.99 -2.80
C THR A 221 -15.39 -17.50 -2.52
N GLY A 222 -14.30 -18.07 -1.99
CA GLY A 222 -14.17 -19.48 -1.64
C GLY A 222 -15.11 -19.92 -0.50
N PRO A 223 -14.60 -20.15 0.73
CA PRO A 223 -15.44 -20.59 1.85
C PRO A 223 -16.47 -19.55 2.30
N TRP A 224 -16.29 -18.28 1.93
CA TRP A 224 -17.10 -17.13 2.36
C TRP A 224 -17.82 -16.46 1.18
N LYS A 225 -18.35 -17.27 0.26
CA LYS A 225 -18.98 -16.77 -0.98
C LYS A 225 -20.19 -15.87 -0.70
N ALA A 226 -20.97 -16.19 0.33
CA ALA A 226 -22.18 -15.44 0.67
C ALA A 226 -21.81 -14.06 1.22
N GLU A 227 -20.80 -14.00 2.08
CA GLU A 227 -20.23 -12.78 2.65
C GLU A 227 -19.63 -11.88 1.57
N ALA A 228 -18.83 -12.45 0.65
CA ALA A 228 -18.30 -11.70 -0.48
C ALA A 228 -19.41 -11.14 -1.39
N ALA A 229 -20.47 -11.93 -1.64
CA ALA A 229 -21.61 -11.48 -2.44
C ALA A 229 -22.40 -10.37 -1.74
N ASP A 230 -22.71 -10.52 -0.44
CA ASP A 230 -23.40 -9.50 0.34
C ASP A 230 -22.61 -8.19 0.42
N MET A 231 -21.29 -8.25 0.56
CA MET A 231 -20.45 -7.05 0.52
C MET A 231 -20.54 -6.33 -0.84
N ILE A 232 -20.52 -7.07 -1.94
CA ILE A 232 -20.64 -6.49 -3.29
C ILE A 232 -22.05 -5.92 -3.54
N GLU A 233 -23.09 -6.57 -3.02
CA GLU A 233 -24.49 -6.15 -3.16
C GLU A 233 -24.88 -4.99 -2.25
N THR A 234 -24.35 -5.00 -1.02
CA THR A 234 -24.79 -4.11 0.07
C THR A 234 -23.70 -3.12 0.45
N PHE A 235 -22.52 -3.62 0.87
CA PHE A 235 -21.50 -2.79 1.50
C PHE A 235 -20.87 -1.77 0.54
N TYR A 236 -20.40 -2.21 -0.62
CA TYR A 236 -19.72 -1.33 -1.57
C TYR A 236 -20.59 -0.18 -2.12
N PRO A 237 -21.85 -0.40 -2.57
CA PRO A 237 -22.71 0.71 -2.96
C PRO A 237 -23.09 1.61 -1.79
N GLY A 238 -23.28 1.07 -0.59
CA GLY A 238 -23.50 1.88 0.61
C GLY A 238 -22.29 2.77 0.93
N ALA A 239 -21.08 2.23 0.89
CA ALA A 239 -19.84 2.98 1.10
C ALA A 239 -19.68 4.11 0.08
N TYR A 240 -19.96 3.83 -1.20
CA TYR A 240 -19.98 4.85 -2.26
C TYR A 240 -20.91 6.01 -1.88
N GLN A 241 -22.17 5.68 -1.54
CA GLN A 241 -23.19 6.68 -1.23
C GLN A 241 -22.79 7.51 -0.01
N ARG A 242 -22.29 6.89 1.06
CA ARG A 242 -21.95 7.58 2.31
C ARG A 242 -20.76 8.54 2.14
N ILE A 243 -19.78 8.18 1.31
CA ILE A 243 -18.67 9.07 0.94
C ILE A 243 -19.18 10.24 0.10
N ARG A 244 -19.95 9.97 -0.97
CA ARG A 244 -20.46 11.03 -1.85
C ARG A 244 -21.45 11.96 -1.13
N ASP A 245 -22.25 11.46 -0.20
CA ASP A 245 -23.13 12.27 0.63
C ASP A 245 -22.33 13.19 1.56
N ALA A 246 -21.24 12.71 2.14
CA ALA A 246 -20.36 13.53 2.97
C ALA A 246 -19.75 14.68 2.15
N GLU A 247 -19.27 14.40 0.94
CA GLU A 247 -18.74 15.40 0.02
C GLU A 247 -19.80 16.41 -0.44
N SER A 248 -21.01 15.93 -0.73
CA SER A 248 -22.16 16.77 -1.10
C SER A 248 -22.56 17.71 0.04
N LYS A 249 -22.65 17.20 1.28
CA LYS A 249 -22.95 18.01 2.48
C LYS A 249 -21.92 19.11 2.72
N LEU A 250 -20.66 18.86 2.38
CA LEU A 250 -19.57 19.83 2.48
C LEU A 250 -19.49 20.78 1.27
N GLY A 251 -20.30 20.58 0.23
CA GLY A 251 -20.27 21.38 -0.99
C GLY A 251 -18.98 21.20 -1.81
N ILE A 252 -18.35 20.02 -1.74
CA ILE A 252 -17.11 19.73 -2.46
C ILE A 252 -17.37 19.77 -3.97
N ALA A 253 -16.56 20.56 -4.69
CA ALA A 253 -16.65 20.66 -6.13
C ALA A 253 -16.29 19.32 -6.79
N LYS A 254 -16.88 19.04 -7.96
CA LYS A 254 -16.63 17.79 -8.70
C LYS A 254 -15.13 17.52 -8.94
N ALA A 255 -14.34 18.56 -9.19
CA ALA A 255 -12.90 18.45 -9.42
C ALA A 255 -12.10 18.03 -8.18
N ASP A 256 -12.66 18.22 -6.99
CA ASP A 256 -12.01 17.97 -5.70
C ASP A 256 -12.54 16.71 -4.99
N LEU A 257 -13.43 15.95 -5.65
CA LEU A 257 -13.93 14.69 -5.10
C LEU A 257 -12.81 13.66 -4.95
N LEU A 258 -12.91 12.84 -3.91
CA LEU A 258 -11.99 11.74 -3.68
C LEU A 258 -12.18 10.64 -4.72
N HIS A 259 -11.07 10.01 -5.09
CA HIS A 259 -11.11 8.68 -5.67
C HIS A 259 -11.57 7.69 -4.59
N ILE A 260 -12.62 6.93 -4.88
CA ILE A 260 -13.08 5.84 -4.01
C ILE A 260 -12.48 4.55 -4.55
N GLN A 261 -11.63 3.91 -3.75
CA GLN A 261 -10.90 2.71 -4.16
C GLN A 261 -11.54 1.44 -3.59
N TYR A 262 -11.66 0.41 -4.43
CA TYR A 262 -12.20 -0.90 -4.07
C TYR A 262 -11.24 -2.02 -4.43
N MET A 263 -11.22 -3.09 -3.62
CA MET A 263 -10.52 -4.33 -3.97
C MET A 263 -11.21 -5.00 -5.15
N GLU A 264 -10.42 -5.46 -6.12
CA GLU A 264 -10.93 -6.13 -7.31
C GLU A 264 -10.09 -7.34 -7.73
N ASN A 265 -10.76 -8.38 -8.26
CA ASN A 265 -10.10 -9.52 -8.90
C ASN A 265 -10.70 -9.98 -10.25
N THR A 266 -11.09 -9.08 -11.15
CA THR A 266 -11.69 -9.51 -12.43
C THR A 266 -10.77 -10.34 -13.31
N GLN A 267 -9.46 -10.30 -13.08
CA GLN A 267 -8.49 -11.08 -13.84
C GLN A 267 -8.13 -12.42 -13.18
N GLY A 268 -8.68 -12.74 -12.01
CA GLY A 268 -8.41 -14.00 -11.31
C GLY A 268 -6.98 -14.17 -10.78
N LYS A 269 -6.17 -13.09 -10.82
CA LYS A 269 -4.74 -13.08 -10.47
C LYS A 269 -4.41 -12.26 -9.21
N ALA A 270 -5.41 -11.56 -8.67
CA ALA A 270 -5.34 -10.68 -7.51
C ALA A 270 -6.19 -11.25 -6.35
N TRP A 271 -6.25 -10.51 -5.23
CA TRP A 271 -6.99 -10.91 -4.03
C TRP A 271 -8.48 -11.12 -4.31
N GLY A 272 -8.98 -12.35 -4.14
CA GLY A 272 -10.19 -12.89 -4.79
C GLY A 272 -11.56 -12.47 -4.27
N SER A 273 -11.78 -11.18 -4.03
CA SER A 273 -12.98 -10.60 -3.42
C SER A 273 -14.15 -10.29 -4.38
N GLY A 274 -14.10 -10.77 -5.63
CA GLY A 274 -15.13 -10.52 -6.65
C GLY A 274 -14.96 -9.19 -7.43
N ASP A 275 -16.01 -8.78 -8.15
CA ASP A 275 -16.04 -7.54 -8.93
C ASP A 275 -16.85 -6.46 -8.20
N PRO A 276 -16.21 -5.41 -7.65
CA PRO A 276 -16.91 -4.36 -6.92
C PRO A 276 -17.87 -3.55 -7.81
N ARG A 277 -17.76 -3.64 -9.15
CA ARG A 277 -18.55 -2.84 -10.08
C ARG A 277 -19.99 -3.29 -10.20
N THR A 278 -20.30 -4.54 -9.89
CA THR A 278 -21.56 -5.19 -10.25
C THR A 278 -22.79 -4.42 -9.77
N ASN A 279 -22.72 -3.78 -8.58
CA ASN A 279 -23.85 -3.05 -7.99
C ASN A 279 -23.56 -1.55 -7.76
N LEU A 280 -22.46 -1.01 -8.29
CA LEU A 280 -22.20 0.43 -8.21
C LEU A 280 -23.07 1.18 -9.22
N THR A 281 -23.79 2.19 -8.74
CA THR A 281 -24.66 3.02 -9.58
C THR A 281 -23.87 4.00 -10.47
N ASN A 282 -22.61 4.26 -10.13
CA ASN A 282 -21.71 5.14 -10.86
C ASN A 282 -20.25 4.77 -10.56
N THR A 283 -19.38 4.83 -11.56
CA THR A 283 -17.95 4.52 -11.45
C THR A 283 -17.06 5.75 -11.70
N ASN A 284 -17.63 6.95 -11.77
CA ASN A 284 -16.86 8.19 -11.84
C ASN A 284 -16.04 8.37 -10.55
N TYR A 285 -14.76 8.70 -10.71
CA TYR A 285 -13.80 8.79 -9.60
C TYR A 285 -13.73 7.49 -8.77
N THR A 286 -13.98 6.32 -9.37
CA THR A 286 -13.59 5.06 -8.75
C THR A 286 -12.22 4.62 -9.24
N TYR A 287 -11.45 4.05 -8.32
CA TYR A 287 -10.20 3.36 -8.60
C TYR A 287 -10.31 1.93 -8.09
N TYR A 288 -9.48 1.05 -8.62
CA TYR A 288 -9.48 -0.35 -8.21
C TYR A 288 -8.11 -0.74 -7.68
N ASP A 289 -8.10 -1.63 -6.71
CA ASP A 289 -6.88 -2.14 -6.09
C ASP A 289 -6.75 -3.63 -6.37
N ALA A 290 -5.54 -4.01 -6.76
CA ALA A 290 -5.12 -5.40 -6.92
C ALA A 290 -3.86 -5.64 -6.10
N HIS A 291 -3.90 -6.66 -5.25
CA HIS A 291 -2.70 -7.14 -4.58
C HIS A 291 -2.09 -8.28 -5.40
N ARG A 292 -0.84 -8.11 -5.84
CA ARG A 292 -0.17 -9.04 -6.75
C ARG A 292 1.13 -9.57 -6.16
N TYR A 293 1.04 -10.74 -5.56
CA TYR A 293 2.18 -11.46 -4.98
C TYR A 293 2.46 -12.76 -5.76
N TYR A 294 3.53 -12.79 -6.56
CA TYR A 294 3.93 -14.02 -7.26
C TYR A 294 4.38 -15.12 -6.29
N SER A 295 4.76 -14.78 -5.05
CA SER A 295 5.06 -15.77 -3.99
C SER A 295 3.90 -16.70 -3.67
N PHE A 296 2.66 -16.21 -3.80
CA PHE A 296 1.44 -16.95 -3.48
C PHE A 296 0.75 -17.53 -4.73
N ASP A 297 1.22 -17.15 -5.93
CA ASP A 297 0.69 -17.65 -7.18
C ASP A 297 1.25 -19.03 -7.53
N LYS A 298 0.44 -20.06 -7.30
CA LYS A 298 0.80 -21.46 -7.56
C LYS A 298 1.00 -21.80 -9.04
N THR A 299 0.62 -20.91 -9.95
CA THR A 299 0.81 -21.09 -11.40
C THR A 299 2.18 -20.65 -11.87
N VAL A 300 2.92 -19.89 -11.05
CA VAL A 300 4.26 -19.40 -11.35
C VAL A 300 5.28 -20.52 -11.05
N PRO A 301 6.08 -20.97 -12.02
CA PRO A 301 7.14 -21.92 -11.73
C PRO A 301 8.16 -21.33 -10.75
N ASN A 302 8.51 -22.07 -9.70
CA ASN A 302 9.47 -21.68 -8.66
C ASN A 302 10.93 -21.70 -9.17
N THR A 303 11.21 -20.92 -10.22
CA THR A 303 12.53 -20.74 -10.86
C THR A 303 12.68 -19.27 -11.24
N LYS A 304 13.92 -18.76 -11.29
CA LYS A 304 14.22 -17.39 -11.70
C LYS A 304 13.56 -17.02 -13.03
N LYS A 305 13.63 -17.93 -14.00
CA LYS A 305 12.98 -17.78 -15.32
C LYS A 305 11.45 -17.74 -15.20
N GLY A 306 10.87 -18.59 -14.35
CA GLY A 306 9.42 -18.62 -14.10
C GLY A 306 8.89 -17.27 -13.58
N TYR A 307 9.56 -16.70 -12.57
CA TYR A 307 9.20 -15.40 -12.00
C TYR A 307 9.35 -14.25 -13.00
N ILE A 308 10.46 -14.18 -13.75
CA ILE A 308 10.64 -13.15 -14.79
C ILE A 308 9.57 -13.28 -15.88
N ASN A 309 9.33 -14.49 -16.39
CA ASN A 309 8.31 -14.71 -17.41
C ASN A 309 6.91 -14.31 -16.91
N ALA A 310 6.58 -14.66 -15.66
CA ALA A 310 5.30 -14.30 -15.05
C ALA A 310 5.16 -12.79 -14.93
N ALA A 311 6.19 -12.07 -14.46
CA ALA A 311 6.18 -10.62 -14.36
C ALA A 311 6.06 -9.94 -15.73
N CYS A 312 6.90 -10.33 -16.70
CA CYS A 312 6.90 -9.73 -18.03
C CYS A 312 5.58 -9.89 -18.76
N SER A 313 4.94 -11.06 -18.63
CA SER A 313 3.66 -11.36 -19.27
C SER A 313 2.44 -10.89 -18.48
N ASP A 314 2.62 -10.28 -17.30
CA ASP A 314 1.48 -9.94 -16.46
C ASP A 314 0.67 -8.78 -17.03
N ASN A 315 -0.63 -8.99 -17.13
CA ASN A 315 -1.55 -7.93 -17.52
C ASN A 315 -2.40 -7.63 -16.29
N VAL A 316 -2.05 -6.59 -15.54
CA VAL A 316 -2.74 -6.28 -14.29
C VAL A 316 -4.02 -5.49 -14.49
N GLY A 317 -4.25 -4.91 -15.67
CA GLY A 317 -5.56 -4.38 -16.06
C GLY A 317 -5.56 -2.96 -16.58
N ALA A 318 -6.67 -2.27 -16.33
CA ALA A 318 -6.95 -0.95 -16.88
C ALA A 318 -6.18 0.18 -16.17
N ASN A 319 -6.15 1.37 -16.79
CA ASN A 319 -5.47 2.55 -16.24
C ASN A 319 -6.02 3.05 -14.88
N ASN A 320 -7.23 2.63 -14.49
CA ASN A 320 -7.83 2.94 -13.19
C ASN A 320 -7.70 1.80 -12.16
N LEU A 321 -6.74 0.89 -12.38
CA LEU A 321 -6.33 -0.14 -11.43
C LEU A 321 -4.92 0.15 -10.94
N LEU A 322 -4.76 0.18 -9.61
CA LEU A 322 -3.49 0.27 -8.90
C LEU A 322 -3.08 -1.13 -8.45
N VAL A 323 -1.80 -1.48 -8.58
CA VAL A 323 -1.27 -2.60 -7.79
C VAL A 323 -0.88 -2.05 -6.42
N GLY A 324 -1.83 -2.00 -5.48
CA GLY A 324 -1.66 -1.37 -4.16
C GLY A 324 -0.76 -2.14 -3.22
N GLU A 325 -0.52 -3.42 -3.50
CA GLU A 325 0.44 -4.25 -2.79
C GLU A 325 1.12 -5.28 -3.69
N TRP A 326 2.43 -5.41 -3.49
CA TRP A 326 3.32 -6.39 -4.10
C TRP A 326 4.67 -6.37 -3.38
N SER A 327 5.49 -7.41 -3.58
CA SER A 327 6.84 -7.48 -3.00
C SER A 327 7.80 -8.21 -3.93
N LEU A 328 9.08 -8.34 -3.53
CA LEU A 328 10.06 -9.17 -4.24
C LEU A 328 10.10 -10.60 -3.70
N SER A 329 9.19 -10.98 -2.81
CA SER A 329 9.20 -12.32 -2.24
C SER A 329 8.92 -13.36 -3.33
N VAL A 330 9.60 -14.49 -3.20
CA VAL A 330 9.28 -15.71 -3.94
C VAL A 330 8.50 -16.67 -3.04
N ASN A 331 8.06 -17.79 -3.59
CA ASN A 331 7.30 -18.77 -2.85
C ASN A 331 8.08 -19.28 -1.63
N SER A 332 7.39 -19.42 -0.50
CA SER A 332 8.02 -19.77 0.78
C SER A 332 8.74 -21.12 0.76
N SER A 333 8.35 -22.05 -0.12
CA SER A 333 9.02 -23.35 -0.29
C SER A 333 10.40 -23.27 -0.93
N VAL A 334 10.73 -22.16 -1.63
CA VAL A 334 12.03 -21.98 -2.31
C VAL A 334 12.80 -20.75 -1.84
N ARG A 335 12.23 -19.89 -0.99
CA ARG A 335 12.84 -18.61 -0.60
C ARG A 335 14.19 -18.72 0.12
N THR A 336 14.53 -19.89 0.66
CA THR A 336 15.80 -20.21 1.33
C THR A 336 16.66 -21.18 0.51
N SER A 337 16.29 -21.48 -0.74
CA SER A 337 17.10 -22.32 -1.62
C SER A 337 18.33 -21.54 -2.08
N GLU A 338 19.36 -22.24 -2.56
CA GLU A 338 20.56 -21.59 -3.13
C GLU A 338 20.20 -20.58 -4.24
N GLU A 339 19.12 -20.83 -4.98
CA GLU A 339 18.65 -19.98 -6.07
C GLU A 339 18.08 -18.64 -5.58
N PHE A 340 17.44 -18.59 -4.40
CA PHE A 340 16.68 -17.41 -3.93
C PHE A 340 17.04 -16.89 -2.54
N GLU A 341 17.89 -17.58 -1.79
CA GLU A 341 18.39 -17.12 -0.50
C GLU A 341 19.08 -15.75 -0.67
N ILE A 342 18.83 -14.82 0.26
CA ILE A 342 19.33 -13.43 0.17
C ILE A 342 20.37 -13.11 1.23
N HIS A 343 20.47 -13.92 2.28
CA HIS A 343 21.36 -13.64 3.41
C HIS A 343 22.83 -13.81 3.01
N ASN A 344 23.59 -12.71 3.02
CA ASN A 344 24.99 -12.65 2.56
C ASN A 344 25.19 -13.13 1.11
N ARG A 345 24.21 -12.84 0.24
CA ARG A 345 24.20 -13.25 -1.18
C ARG A 345 24.19 -12.06 -2.13
N PRO A 346 25.29 -11.28 -2.24
CA PRO A 346 25.35 -10.13 -3.15
C PRO A 346 25.21 -10.54 -4.63
N ASP A 347 25.52 -11.79 -4.96
CA ASP A 347 25.31 -12.39 -6.28
C ASP A 347 23.82 -12.44 -6.71
N GLN A 348 22.90 -12.29 -5.77
CA GLN A 348 21.46 -12.29 -6.05
C GLN A 348 20.91 -10.92 -6.46
N ILE A 349 21.66 -9.85 -6.19
CA ILE A 349 21.19 -8.47 -6.38
C ILE A 349 20.78 -8.22 -7.83
N GLU A 350 21.58 -8.66 -8.80
CA GLU A 350 21.31 -8.44 -10.23
C GLU A 350 19.98 -9.04 -10.66
N TRP A 351 19.73 -10.30 -10.30
CA TRP A 351 18.49 -10.98 -10.68
C TRP A 351 17.27 -10.34 -10.01
N TYR A 352 17.34 -10.02 -8.72
CA TYR A 352 16.24 -9.37 -8.03
C TYR A 352 15.99 -7.94 -8.54
N SER A 353 17.03 -7.24 -9.01
CA SER A 353 16.88 -5.93 -9.66
C SER A 353 16.09 -6.04 -10.97
N GLN A 354 16.41 -7.05 -11.78
CA GLN A 354 15.66 -7.36 -13.01
C GLN A 354 14.23 -7.79 -12.68
N TYR A 355 14.04 -8.58 -11.62
CA TYR A 355 12.71 -9.03 -11.20
C TYR A 355 11.84 -7.86 -10.69
N TRP A 356 12.42 -6.95 -9.90
CA TRP A 356 11.76 -5.71 -9.51
C TRP A 356 11.35 -4.88 -10.73
N ALA A 357 12.27 -4.68 -11.67
CA ALA A 357 12.05 -3.88 -12.87
C ALA A 357 10.94 -4.47 -13.77
N ALA A 358 10.93 -5.79 -13.96
CA ALA A 358 9.89 -6.50 -14.70
C ALA A 358 8.50 -6.29 -14.09
N GLN A 359 8.38 -6.41 -12.77
CA GLN A 359 7.12 -6.18 -12.05
C GLN A 359 6.67 -4.72 -12.14
N ALA A 360 7.56 -3.77 -11.85
CA ALA A 360 7.26 -2.35 -11.92
C ALA A 360 6.81 -1.92 -13.33
N GLN A 361 7.51 -2.37 -14.38
CA GLN A 361 7.12 -2.12 -15.78
C GLN A 361 5.75 -2.73 -16.09
N ALA A 362 5.46 -3.94 -15.60
CA ALA A 362 4.15 -4.57 -15.78
C ALA A 362 3.03 -3.77 -15.13
N PHE A 363 3.25 -3.27 -13.92
CA PHE A 363 2.24 -2.53 -13.16
C PHE A 363 2.04 -1.11 -13.69
N GLU A 364 3.08 -0.50 -14.26
CA GLU A 364 2.99 0.79 -14.96
C GLU A 364 2.20 0.74 -16.28
N ARG A 365 1.91 -0.46 -16.81
CA ARG A 365 0.91 -0.60 -17.90
C ARG A 365 -0.50 -0.24 -17.45
N ALA A 366 -0.81 -0.38 -16.16
CA ALA A 366 -2.04 0.06 -15.52
C ALA A 366 -1.82 1.41 -14.80
N GLY A 367 -2.40 1.61 -13.62
CA GLY A 367 -2.24 2.83 -12.82
C GLY A 367 -0.84 3.02 -12.23
N GLY A 368 -0.07 1.94 -12.06
CA GLY A 368 1.19 1.93 -11.34
C GLY A 368 1.14 1.00 -10.14
N TRP A 369 1.93 1.30 -9.12
CA TRP A 369 2.20 0.37 -8.03
C TRP A 369 2.50 1.05 -6.70
N VAL A 370 2.22 0.32 -5.61
CA VAL A 370 2.60 0.68 -4.24
C VAL A 370 3.19 -0.57 -3.56
N PHE A 371 4.47 -0.52 -3.22
CA PHE A 371 5.21 -1.66 -2.69
C PHE A 371 4.82 -1.96 -1.23
N TRP A 372 4.64 -3.24 -0.89
CA TRP A 372 4.46 -3.71 0.48
C TRP A 372 5.80 -4.21 1.05
N ALA A 373 6.47 -3.48 1.94
CA ALA A 373 6.15 -2.18 2.53
C ALA A 373 7.39 -1.26 2.54
N TRP A 374 7.26 -0.01 3.02
CA TRP A 374 8.39 0.92 3.14
C TRP A 374 9.54 0.34 3.96
N LYS A 375 9.22 -0.24 5.13
CA LYS A 375 10.21 -0.82 6.03
C LYS A 375 9.62 -1.91 6.91
N CYS A 376 10.50 -2.76 7.43
CA CYS A 376 10.20 -3.81 8.40
C CYS A 376 11.31 -3.84 9.46
N ASN A 377 11.05 -4.48 10.60
CA ASN A 377 12.08 -4.86 11.56
C ASN A 377 12.48 -6.32 11.31
N TRP A 378 13.74 -6.54 10.92
CA TRP A 378 14.42 -7.84 10.79
C TRP A 378 13.49 -9.07 10.84
N ILE A 379 12.98 -9.49 9.68
CA ILE A 379 12.01 -10.59 9.59
C ILE A 379 12.75 -11.90 9.81
N ASN A 380 12.37 -12.66 10.84
CA ASN A 380 13.05 -13.89 11.25
C ASN A 380 14.57 -13.73 11.47
N GLY A 381 15.01 -12.57 11.97
CA GLY A 381 16.41 -12.33 12.28
C GLY A 381 17.29 -12.08 11.05
N ILE A 382 16.71 -11.76 9.88
CA ILE A 382 17.43 -11.25 8.71
C ILE A 382 16.85 -9.93 8.19
N ASP A 383 17.68 -9.12 7.52
CA ASP A 383 17.21 -7.96 6.75
C ASP A 383 16.53 -8.48 5.47
N GLU A 384 15.26 -8.81 5.61
CA GLU A 384 14.41 -9.38 4.57
C GLU A 384 13.96 -8.31 3.58
N TRP A 385 14.92 -7.80 2.82
CA TRP A 385 14.70 -6.70 1.89
C TRP A 385 13.69 -7.02 0.78
N ARG A 386 13.29 -8.29 0.60
CA ARG A 386 12.22 -8.65 -0.35
C ARG A 386 10.86 -8.06 0.04
N TRP A 387 10.65 -7.71 1.31
CA TRP A 387 9.43 -7.09 1.83
C TRP A 387 9.65 -5.63 2.30
N CYS A 388 10.89 -5.13 2.28
CA CYS A 388 11.23 -3.84 2.90
C CYS A 388 11.93 -2.94 1.88
N TYR A 389 11.17 -2.02 1.27
CA TYR A 389 11.64 -1.17 0.17
C TYR A 389 12.92 -0.41 0.52
N LYS A 390 12.96 0.20 1.71
CA LYS A 390 14.13 0.93 2.23
C LYS A 390 15.38 0.05 2.27
N SER A 391 15.26 -1.19 2.73
CA SER A 391 16.35 -2.16 2.77
C SER A 391 16.75 -2.62 1.37
N ALA A 392 15.78 -2.82 0.46
CA ALA A 392 16.06 -3.22 -0.93
C ALA A 392 16.85 -2.14 -1.69
N VAL A 393 16.57 -0.86 -1.43
CA VAL A 393 17.37 0.25 -1.93
C VAL A 393 18.77 0.25 -1.32
N ALA A 394 18.89 0.02 -0.01
CA ALA A 394 20.20 -0.05 0.66
C ALA A 394 21.05 -1.23 0.16
N ALA A 395 20.42 -2.36 -0.18
CA ALA A 395 21.05 -3.53 -0.76
C ALA A 395 21.42 -3.35 -2.25
N GLY A 396 20.95 -2.29 -2.90
CA GLY A 396 21.20 -2.04 -4.33
C GLY A 396 20.30 -2.81 -5.28
N VAL A 397 19.25 -3.47 -4.77
CA VAL A 397 18.27 -4.22 -5.56
C VAL A 397 17.27 -3.29 -6.23
N ILE A 398 16.86 -2.24 -5.52
CA ILE A 398 15.98 -1.21 -6.06
C ILE A 398 16.82 0.05 -6.31
N PRO A 399 16.76 0.65 -7.51
CA PRO A 399 17.50 1.88 -7.81
C PRO A 399 17.01 3.04 -6.94
N ARG A 400 17.89 4.02 -6.72
CA ARG A 400 17.53 5.23 -5.96
C ARG A 400 16.52 6.12 -6.68
N ASP A 401 16.39 5.99 -7.98
CA ASP A 401 15.32 6.62 -8.75
C ASP A 401 14.39 5.51 -9.23
N ALA A 402 13.22 5.39 -8.59
CA ALA A 402 12.21 4.40 -8.97
C ALA A 402 11.74 4.55 -10.43
N GLY A 403 11.94 5.71 -11.05
CA GLY A 403 11.59 5.97 -12.44
C GLY A 403 12.45 5.28 -13.48
N THR A 404 13.58 4.69 -13.08
CA THR A 404 14.48 3.99 -14.02
C THR A 404 14.08 2.55 -14.27
N ALA A 405 13.04 2.01 -13.60
CA ALA A 405 12.60 0.62 -13.72
C ALA A 405 12.47 0.14 -15.17
N ASN A 406 11.81 0.93 -16.02
CA ASN A 406 11.57 0.58 -17.41
C ASN A 406 12.86 0.43 -18.24
N SER A 407 13.94 1.13 -17.85
CA SER A 407 15.23 1.05 -18.55
C SER A 407 16.07 -0.18 -18.17
N THR A 408 15.72 -0.83 -17.06
CA THR A 408 16.44 -1.99 -16.51
C THR A 408 15.62 -3.27 -16.55
N SER A 409 14.41 -3.22 -17.12
CA SER A 409 13.53 -4.37 -17.23
C SER A 409 14.11 -5.42 -18.20
N PRO A 410 14.06 -6.72 -17.85
CA PRO A 410 14.38 -7.81 -18.78
C PRO A 410 13.24 -8.11 -19.78
N CYS A 411 12.12 -7.39 -19.65
CA CYS A 411 11.07 -7.30 -20.65
C CYS A 411 11.26 -6.01 -21.48
#